data_AF-A0A397BK48-F1
#
_entry.id   AF-A0A397BK48-F1
#
_cell.length_a   1.000
_cell.length_b   1.000
_cell.length_c   1.000
_cell.angle_alpha   90.00
_cell.angle_beta   90.00
_cell.angle_gamma   90.00
#
_symmetry.space_group_name_H-M   'P 1'
#
loop_
_entity.id
_entity.type
_entity.pdbx_description
1 polymer ?
#
loop_
_entity_poly.entity_id
_entity_poly.type
_entity_poly.pdbx_seq_one_letter_code
_entity_poly.pdbx_strand_id
1 'polypeptide(L)'
;EPKCGFSRKTVELLRGHHIAFSTFDILSDESVRQGLKKMSNWPTYPQLYVHGALAGGLDILTEMADEGDLADQLGVAKKEPKRDPSADLGVLVNRAPVRQGLKAFSNWPTYPQVYVKGDLIGGLDIIQQLKDDGELDALKP
;
A
#
# COMPACT_ATOMS: atom_id res chain seq x y z
N GLU A 1 23.34 -4.64 -7.44
CA GLU A 1 22.53 -5.84 -7.77
C GLU A 1 22.94 -7.02 -6.90
N PRO A 2 22.03 -7.96 -6.58
CA PRO A 2 22.36 -9.11 -5.72
C PRO A 2 23.34 -10.06 -6.41
N LYS A 3 24.48 -10.31 -5.75
CA LYS A 3 25.58 -11.17 -6.26
C LYS A 3 25.37 -12.67 -6.00
N CYS A 4 24.33 -13.05 -5.24
CA CYS A 4 24.01 -14.42 -4.86
C CYS A 4 22.53 -14.74 -5.13
N GLY A 5 22.21 -15.96 -5.55
CA GLY A 5 20.84 -16.41 -5.82
C GLY A 5 19.90 -16.28 -4.62
N PHE A 6 20.38 -16.59 -3.40
CA PHE A 6 19.60 -16.45 -2.17
C PHE A 6 19.24 -14.98 -1.87
N SER A 7 20.21 -14.06 -2.05
CA SER A 7 19.96 -12.62 -1.90
C SER A 7 18.97 -12.09 -2.93
N ARG A 8 19.03 -12.60 -4.17
CA ARG A 8 18.07 -12.24 -5.23
C ARG A 8 16.65 -12.67 -4.86
N LYS A 9 16.47 -13.93 -4.46
CA LYS A 9 15.17 -14.46 -4.01
C LYS A 9 14.60 -13.68 -2.83
N THR A 10 15.43 -13.27 -1.86
CA THR A 10 14.96 -12.46 -0.72
C THR A 10 14.45 -11.09 -1.16
N VAL A 11 15.18 -10.44 -2.07
CA VAL A 11 14.78 -9.16 -2.65
C VAL A 11 13.47 -9.28 -3.44
N GLU A 12 13.31 -10.36 -4.21
CA GLU A 12 12.09 -10.64 -4.97
C GLU A 12 10.91 -10.91 -4.04
N LEU A 13 11.10 -11.73 -2.99
CA LEU A 13 10.09 -12.02 -1.97
C LEU A 13 9.59 -10.72 -1.31
N LEU A 14 10.48 -9.91 -0.76
CA LEU A 14 10.09 -8.66 -0.10
C LEU A 14 9.38 -7.69 -1.04
N ARG A 15 9.80 -7.62 -2.32
CA ARG A 15 9.11 -6.81 -3.34
C ARG A 15 7.73 -7.36 -3.68
N GLY A 16 7.59 -8.68 -3.79
CA GLY A 16 6.32 -9.36 -4.07
C GLY A 16 5.28 -9.13 -2.97
N HIS A 17 5.73 -9.04 -1.72
CA HIS A 17 4.87 -8.68 -0.57
C HIS A 17 4.73 -7.16 -0.36
N HIS A 18 5.21 -6.34 -1.31
CA HIS A 18 5.19 -4.87 -1.23
C HIS A 18 5.86 -4.30 0.02
N ILE A 19 6.84 -4.98 0.60
CA ILE A 19 7.53 -4.52 1.81
C ILE A 19 8.59 -3.49 1.42
N ALA A 20 8.65 -2.37 2.14
CA ALA A 20 9.72 -1.39 1.98
C ALA A 20 10.97 -1.87 2.72
N PHE A 21 12.12 -1.93 2.04
CA PHE A 21 13.39 -2.35 2.63
C PHE A 21 14.57 -1.59 2.03
N SER A 22 15.71 -1.66 2.73
CA SER A 22 17.02 -1.21 2.25
C SER A 22 17.98 -2.38 2.23
N THR A 23 19.03 -2.29 1.42
CA THR A 23 20.04 -3.34 1.30
C THR A 23 21.42 -2.80 1.63
N PHE A 24 22.26 -3.64 2.23
CA PHE A 24 23.66 -3.35 2.50
C PHE A 24 24.54 -4.46 1.89
N ASP A 25 25.55 -4.10 1.08
CA ASP A 25 26.47 -5.08 0.49
C ASP A 25 27.57 -5.45 1.49
N ILE A 26 27.46 -6.64 2.09
CA ILE A 26 28.45 -7.18 3.03
C ILE A 26 29.72 -7.71 2.36
N LEU A 27 29.76 -7.80 1.03
CA LEU A 27 30.91 -8.38 0.31
C LEU A 27 32.03 -7.36 0.11
N SER A 28 31.78 -6.08 0.33
CA SER A 28 32.82 -5.04 0.26
C SER A 28 33.65 -4.91 1.55
N ASP A 29 33.19 -5.47 2.66
CA ASP A 29 33.84 -5.34 3.97
C ASP A 29 33.75 -6.65 4.78
N GLU A 30 34.87 -7.38 4.87
CA GLU A 30 34.95 -8.65 5.59
C GLU A 30 34.82 -8.47 7.12
N SER A 31 35.22 -7.32 7.68
CA SER A 31 35.05 -7.03 9.10
C SER A 31 33.58 -6.92 9.47
N VAL A 32 32.82 -6.16 8.67
CA VAL A 32 31.36 -6.05 8.85
C VAL A 32 30.69 -7.41 8.67
N ARG A 33 31.12 -8.20 7.67
CA ARG A 33 30.58 -9.53 7.42
C ARG A 33 30.76 -10.49 8.59
N GLN A 34 31.95 -10.51 9.20
CA GLN A 34 32.23 -11.36 10.35
C GLN A 34 31.61 -10.81 11.64
N GLY A 35 31.60 -9.49 11.80
CA GLY A 35 30.96 -8.80 12.92
C GLY A 35 29.46 -9.08 13.00
N LEU A 36 28.75 -8.97 11.88
CA LEU A 36 27.31 -9.24 11.81
C LEU A 36 26.97 -10.68 12.18
N LYS A 37 27.71 -11.67 11.67
CA LYS A 37 27.49 -13.09 12.04
C LYS A 37 27.59 -13.34 13.54
N LYS A 38 28.58 -12.72 14.20
CA LYS A 38 28.79 -12.83 15.64
C LYS A 38 27.71 -12.10 16.42
N MET A 39 27.39 -10.88 16.00
CA MET A 39 26.39 -10.03 16.65
C MET A 39 24.99 -10.65 16.61
N SER A 40 24.59 -11.20 15.46
CA SER A 40 23.27 -11.80 15.27
C SER A 40 23.19 -13.27 15.64
N ASN A 41 24.32 -13.88 16.03
CA ASN A 41 24.47 -15.31 16.26
C ASN A 41 23.89 -16.14 15.08
N TRP A 42 24.13 -15.68 13.85
CA TRP A 42 23.55 -16.28 12.64
C TRP A 42 24.64 -16.56 11.59
N PRO A 43 24.74 -17.81 11.07
CA PRO A 43 25.90 -18.23 10.29
C PRO A 43 25.87 -17.83 8.81
N THR A 44 24.68 -17.56 8.24
CA THR A 44 24.45 -17.46 6.80
C THR A 44 23.95 -16.07 6.35
N TYR A 45 23.96 -15.85 5.04
CA TYR A 45 23.36 -14.68 4.39
C TYR A 45 22.43 -15.17 3.27
N PRO A 46 21.36 -14.43 2.93
CA PRO A 46 20.98 -13.11 3.43
C PRO A 46 20.42 -13.12 4.86
N GLN A 47 20.53 -11.98 5.55
CA GLN A 47 19.94 -11.75 6.88
C GLN A 47 19.00 -10.55 6.77
N LEU A 48 17.74 -10.71 7.18
CA LEU A 48 16.77 -9.62 7.28
C LEU A 48 16.70 -9.13 8.71
N TYR A 49 16.72 -7.81 8.88
CA TYR A 49 16.54 -7.17 10.18
C TYR A 49 15.30 -6.28 10.15
N VAL A 50 14.49 -6.37 11.20
CA VAL A 50 13.30 -5.55 11.42
C VAL A 50 13.42 -4.90 12.79
N HIS A 51 13.28 -3.57 12.85
CA HIS A 51 13.46 -2.78 14.08
C HIS A 51 14.78 -3.07 14.84
N GLY A 52 15.86 -3.39 14.11
CA GLY A 52 17.17 -3.68 14.68
C GLY A 52 17.36 -5.12 15.18
N ALA A 53 16.32 -5.97 15.13
CA ALA A 53 16.40 -7.38 15.47
C ALA A 53 16.47 -8.26 14.21
N LEU A 54 17.18 -9.38 14.29
CA LEU A 54 17.23 -10.36 13.21
C LEU A 54 15.86 -11.04 13.07
N ALA A 55 15.23 -10.89 11.91
CA ALA A 55 14.01 -11.60 11.57
C ALA A 55 14.30 -13.01 11.03
N GLY A 56 15.38 -13.17 10.25
CA GLY A 56 15.81 -14.47 9.75
C GLY A 56 16.54 -14.43 8.40
N GLY A 57 16.80 -15.62 7.86
CA GLY A 57 17.30 -15.82 6.50
C GLY A 57 16.18 -16.14 5.49
N LEU A 58 16.53 -16.43 4.24
CA LEU A 58 15.54 -16.68 3.17
C LEU A 58 14.54 -17.79 3.52
N ASP A 59 15.00 -18.91 4.09
CA ASP A 59 14.16 -20.08 4.33
C ASP A 59 13.02 -19.75 5.31
N ILE A 60 13.35 -19.07 6.42
CA ILE A 60 12.37 -18.58 7.40
C ILE A 60 11.40 -17.59 6.74
N LEU A 61 11.91 -16.63 5.96
CA LEU A 61 11.04 -15.64 5.31
C LEU A 61 10.09 -16.28 4.30
N THR A 62 10.52 -17.34 3.64
CA THR A 62 9.70 -18.09 2.68
C THR A 62 8.61 -18.85 3.43
N GLU A 63 8.95 -19.54 4.52
CA GLU A 63 7.99 -20.23 5.38
C GLU A 63 6.94 -19.25 5.96
N MET A 64 7.38 -18.12 6.51
CA MET A 64 6.49 -17.06 6.99
C MET A 64 5.54 -16.56 5.89
N ALA A 65 6.05 -16.36 4.68
CA ALA A 65 5.25 -15.94 3.53
C ALA A 65 4.23 -17.00 3.09
N ASP A 66 4.56 -18.28 3.24
CA ASP A 66 3.66 -19.40 2.93
C ASP A 66 2.56 -19.55 4.01
N GLU A 67 2.85 -19.20 5.26
CA GLU A 67 1.90 -19.23 6.38
C GLU A 67 0.90 -18.07 6.38
N GLY A 68 1.22 -16.94 5.74
CA GLY A 68 0.33 -15.80 5.68
C GLY A 68 0.97 -14.51 5.18
N ASP A 69 0.38 -13.37 5.57
CA ASP A 69 0.89 -12.10 5.10
C ASP A 69 2.22 -11.73 5.79
N LEU A 70 3.31 -11.81 5.02
CA LEU A 70 4.66 -11.55 5.52
C LEU A 70 4.82 -10.15 6.13
N ALA A 71 4.14 -9.13 5.59
CA ALA A 71 4.29 -7.76 6.11
C ALA A 71 3.64 -7.63 7.50
N ASP A 72 2.44 -8.21 7.67
CA ASP A 72 1.75 -8.26 8.95
C ASP A 72 2.56 -9.06 9.99
N GLN A 73 3.10 -10.22 9.61
CA GLN A 73 3.93 -11.04 10.51
C GLN A 73 5.22 -10.34 10.93
N LEU A 74 5.83 -9.57 10.03
CA LEU A 74 7.01 -8.76 10.35
C LEU A 74 6.66 -7.44 11.06
N GLY A 75 5.37 -7.09 11.17
CA GLY A 75 4.93 -5.83 11.78
C GLY A 75 5.35 -4.58 10.99
N VAL A 76 5.47 -4.69 9.66
CA VAL A 76 5.94 -3.61 8.78
C VAL A 76 4.84 -3.13 7.84
N ALA A 77 4.85 -1.83 7.54
CA ALA A 77 3.91 -1.27 6.57
C ALA A 77 4.25 -1.71 5.14
N LYS A 78 3.21 -2.08 4.39
CA LYS A 78 3.30 -2.26 2.94
C LYS A 78 3.48 -0.91 2.26
N LYS A 79 4.31 -0.90 1.22
CA LYS A 79 4.43 0.23 0.30
C LYS A 79 3.11 0.33 -0.45
N GLU A 80 2.40 1.44 -0.28
CA GLU A 80 1.18 1.68 -1.05
C GLU A 80 1.49 1.60 -2.55
N PRO A 81 0.64 0.94 -3.34
CA PRO A 81 0.78 0.98 -4.79
C PRO A 81 0.73 2.45 -5.23
N LYS A 82 1.64 2.87 -6.11
CA LYS A 82 1.55 4.18 -6.75
C LYS A 82 0.21 4.23 -7.50
N ARG A 83 -0.80 4.90 -6.93
CA ARG A 83 -2.06 5.17 -7.64
C ARG A 83 -1.73 5.96 -8.90
N ASP A 84 -2.23 5.49 -10.04
CA ASP A 84 -2.22 6.27 -11.27
C ASP A 84 -3.14 7.49 -11.06
N PRO A 85 -2.61 8.73 -11.01
CA PRO A 85 -3.43 9.91 -10.79
C PRO A 85 -4.45 10.14 -11.91
N SER A 86 -4.24 9.55 -13.09
CA SER A 86 -5.18 9.63 -14.21
C SER A 86 -6.39 8.70 -14.07
N ALA A 87 -6.27 7.65 -13.26
CA ALA A 87 -7.36 6.72 -12.94
C ALA A 87 -8.15 7.11 -11.69
N ASP A 88 -7.74 8.19 -11.00
CA ASP A 88 -8.46 8.72 -9.85
C ASP A 88 -9.66 9.56 -10.31
N LEU A 89 -10.87 9.06 -10.07
CA LEU A 89 -12.11 9.75 -10.43
C LEU A 89 -12.20 11.15 -9.81
N GLY A 90 -11.68 11.34 -8.59
CA GLY A 90 -11.62 12.64 -7.94
C GLY A 90 -10.72 13.61 -8.69
N VAL A 91 -9.58 13.15 -9.21
CA VAL A 91 -8.71 13.96 -10.08
C VAL A 91 -9.42 14.30 -11.38
N LEU A 92 -10.11 13.35 -12.01
CA LEU A 92 -10.85 13.58 -13.25
C LEU A 92 -12.00 14.57 -13.08
N VAL A 93 -12.84 14.41 -12.05
CA VAL A 93 -13.99 15.29 -11.75
C VAL A 93 -13.55 16.72 -11.45
N ASN A 94 -12.35 16.92 -10.89
CA ASN A 94 -11.83 18.25 -10.61
C ASN A 94 -11.15 18.93 -11.81
N ARG A 95 -10.95 18.25 -12.94
CA ARG A 95 -10.51 18.90 -14.18
C ARG A 95 -11.60 19.82 -14.70
N ALA A 96 -11.26 21.08 -15.00
CA ALA A 96 -12.24 22.11 -15.37
C ALA A 96 -13.24 21.68 -16.47
N PRO A 97 -12.84 21.03 -17.59
CA PRO A 97 -13.79 20.60 -18.63
C PRO A 97 -14.80 19.56 -18.14
N VAL A 98 -14.32 18.57 -17.35
CA VAL A 98 -15.17 17.53 -16.77
C VAL A 98 -16.12 18.13 -15.74
N ARG A 99 -15.59 19.02 -14.90
CA ARG A 99 -16.35 19.72 -13.86
C ARG A 99 -17.46 20.59 -14.45
N GLN A 100 -17.20 21.27 -15.57
CA GLN A 100 -18.22 22.04 -16.28
C GLN A 100 -19.23 21.14 -16.98
N GLY A 101 -18.77 20.07 -17.62
CA GLY A 101 -19.62 19.08 -18.29
C GLY A 101 -20.62 18.43 -17.34
N LEU A 102 -20.19 17.96 -16.16
CA LEU A 102 -21.10 17.34 -15.19
C LEU A 102 -22.15 18.33 -14.67
N LYS A 103 -21.79 19.58 -14.38
CA LYS A 103 -22.76 20.61 -13.96
C LYS A 103 -23.82 20.88 -15.03
N ALA A 104 -23.39 20.96 -16.29
CA ALA A 104 -24.29 21.15 -17.41
C ALA A 104 -25.22 19.94 -17.62
N PHE A 105 -24.68 18.72 -17.48
CA PHE A 105 -25.43 17.48 -17.62
C PHE A 105 -26.46 17.29 -16.51
N SER A 106 -26.08 17.52 -15.25
CA SER A 106 -26.93 17.27 -14.09
C SER A 106 -27.83 18.44 -13.70
N ASN A 107 -27.60 19.62 -14.31
CA ASN A 107 -28.22 20.88 -13.93
C ASN A 107 -28.05 21.21 -12.42
N TRP A 108 -26.93 20.78 -11.82
CA TRP A 108 -26.63 20.98 -10.40
C TRP A 108 -25.46 21.95 -10.18
N PRO A 109 -25.57 22.92 -9.25
CA PRO A 109 -24.60 24.02 -9.16
C PRO A 109 -23.27 23.64 -8.49
N THR A 110 -23.25 22.63 -7.63
CA THR A 110 -22.13 22.35 -6.71
C THR A 110 -21.58 20.92 -6.82
N TYR A 111 -20.47 20.67 -6.12
CA TYR A 111 -19.86 19.35 -5.95
C TYR A 111 -19.61 19.09 -4.46
N PRO A 112 -19.57 17.82 -4.00
CA PRO A 112 -19.82 16.60 -4.79
C PRO A 112 -21.27 16.49 -5.25
N GLN A 113 -21.50 15.75 -6.33
CA GLN A 113 -22.85 15.37 -6.80
C GLN A 113 -23.05 13.90 -6.45
N VAL A 114 -24.15 13.59 -5.77
CA VAL A 114 -24.44 12.23 -5.28
C VAL A 114 -25.62 11.67 -6.04
N TYR A 115 -25.45 10.45 -6.53
CA TYR A 115 -26.44 9.72 -7.31
C TYR A 115 -26.80 8.41 -6.61
N VAL A 116 -28.09 8.08 -6.57
CA VAL A 116 -28.61 6.79 -6.10
C VAL A 116 -29.47 6.21 -7.19
N LYS A 117 -29.20 4.96 -7.58
CA LYS A 117 -29.93 4.26 -8.66
C LYS A 117 -29.94 5.00 -10.01
N GLY A 118 -28.96 5.90 -10.22
CA GLY A 118 -28.85 6.71 -11.45
C GLY A 118 -29.48 8.09 -11.35
N ASP A 119 -30.27 8.36 -10.30
CA ASP A 119 -30.92 9.65 -10.07
C ASP A 119 -30.05 10.55 -9.19
N LEU A 120 -29.93 11.83 -9.57
CA LEU A 120 -29.25 12.83 -8.75
C LEU A 120 -30.10 13.12 -7.52
N ILE A 121 -29.56 12.83 -6.34
CA ILE A 121 -30.20 13.14 -5.06
C ILE A 121 -29.71 14.45 -4.45
N GLY A 122 -28.52 14.93 -4.83
CA GLY A 122 -28.08 16.28 -4.48
C GLY A 122 -26.60 16.42 -4.13
N GLY A 123 -26.29 17.50 -3.42
CA GLY A 123 -24.96 17.82 -2.90
C GLY A 123 -24.71 17.23 -1.50
N LEU A 124 -23.51 17.49 -0.96
CA LEU A 124 -23.12 17.03 0.38
C LEU A 124 -24.05 17.54 1.48
N ASP A 125 -24.54 18.77 1.33
CA ASP A 125 -25.52 19.42 2.19
C ASP A 125 -26.82 18.62 2.30
N ILE A 126 -27.36 18.17 1.16
CA ILE A 126 -28.59 17.37 1.12
C ILE A 126 -28.35 15.99 1.73
N ILE A 127 -27.20 15.36 1.46
CA ILE A 127 -26.87 14.08 2.07
C ILE A 127 -26.71 14.19 3.59
N GLN A 128 -26.11 15.27 4.06
CA GLN A 128 -25.96 15.50 5.50
C GLN A 128 -27.33 15.69 6.15
N GLN A 129 -28.23 16.46 5.52
CA GLN A 129 -29.59 16.62 5.99
C GLN A 129 -30.36 15.28 6.04
N LEU A 130 -30.31 14.48 4.96
CA LEU A 130 -30.94 13.16 4.93
C LEU A 130 -30.40 12.22 6.02
N LYS A 131 -29.12 12.36 6.38
CA LYS A 131 -28.52 11.62 7.49
C LYS A 131 -29.09 12.07 8.83
N ASP A 132 -29.18 13.38 9.02
CA ASP A 132 -29.67 13.99 10.26
C ASP A 132 -31.17 13.69 10.49
N ASP A 133 -31.93 13.64 9.40
CA ASP A 133 -33.36 13.31 9.39
C ASP A 133 -33.62 11.78 9.46
N GLY A 134 -32.56 10.95 9.42
CA GLY A 134 -32.66 9.49 9.47
C GLY A 134 -33.20 8.84 8.18
N GLU A 135 -33.33 9.60 7.10
CA GLU A 135 -33.87 9.15 5.81
C GLU A 135 -32.81 8.55 4.88
N LEU A 136 -31.53 8.74 5.18
CA LEU A 136 -30.42 8.26 4.35
C LEU A 136 -30.45 6.74 4.15
N ASP A 137 -30.89 5.99 5.16
CA ASP A 137 -30.97 4.53 5.10
C ASP A 137 -32.03 4.04 4.11
N ALA A 138 -33.08 4.82 3.84
CA ALA A 138 -34.10 4.49 2.86
C ALA A 138 -33.59 4.60 1.40
N LEU A 139 -32.45 5.26 1.18
CA LEU A 139 -31.81 5.42 -0.12
C LEU A 139 -30.78 4.31 -0.42
N LYS A 140 -30.47 3.45 0.56
CA LYS A 140 -29.57 2.31 0.33
C LYS A 140 -30.20 1.34 -0.69
N PRO A 141 -29.39 0.75 -1.59
CA PRO A 141 -29.89 -0.13 -2.65
C PRO A 141 -30.63 -1.35 -2.13
#